data_AF-E3FWB2-F1
#
_entry.id   AF-E3FWB2-F1
#
_cell.length_a   1.000
_cell.length_b   1.000
_cell.length_c   1.000
_cell.angle_alpha   90.00
_cell.angle_beta   90.00
_cell.angle_gamma   90.00
#
_symmetry.space_group_name_H-M   'P 1'
#
loop_
_entity.id
_entity.type
_entity.pdbx_description
1 polymer ?
#
loop_
_entity_poly.entity_id
_entity_poly.type
_entity_poly.pdbx_seq_one_letter_code
_entity_poly.pdbx_strand_id
1 'polypeptide(L)'
;MSRNSGRRRLKKNQAEIARSQARSVERSHDEALSGHVLSPERPAASGGFMAMQTSVSITSPLPPPEMVEGYGNIDPSFPARLMEMVEGQAKHRQGLERWAVIGEVINHNVATLCGAAVALFGLYASWQMGIAGKQTAASIVGGTTVVMLTSIFFYGRRQKRVEQPQPPQRSSKQPRQ
;
A
#
# COMPACT_ATOMS: atom_id res chain seq x y z
N MET A 1 -56.06 15.82 6.81
CA MET A 1 -54.71 16.24 7.27
C MET A 1 -54.28 15.43 8.50
N SER A 2 -53.46 14.37 8.39
CA SER A 2 -52.83 13.73 9.57
C SER A 2 -51.72 12.72 9.19
N ARG A 3 -50.62 13.19 8.58
CA ARG A 3 -49.42 12.33 8.34
C ARG A 3 -48.08 13.02 8.64
N ASN A 4 -48.07 14.29 9.04
CA ASN A 4 -46.84 15.08 9.19
C ASN A 4 -46.27 15.13 10.62
N SER A 5 -47.00 14.66 11.65
CA SER A 5 -46.54 14.73 13.05
C SER A 5 -45.59 13.60 13.46
N GLY A 6 -45.69 12.42 12.83
CA GLY A 6 -44.86 11.25 13.16
C GLY A 6 -43.39 11.36 12.75
N ARG A 7 -43.11 11.91 11.56
CA ARG A 7 -41.73 12.11 11.07
C ARG A 7 -40.94 13.14 11.89
N ARG A 8 -41.62 14.13 12.46
CA ARG A 8 -40.99 15.12 13.37
C ARG A 8 -40.59 14.50 14.72
N ARG A 9 -41.37 13.55 15.23
CA ARG A 9 -41.04 12.83 16.48
C ARG A 9 -39.87 11.86 16.29
N LEU A 10 -39.82 11.16 15.17
CA LEU A 10 -38.69 10.26 14.84
C LEU A 10 -37.36 11.02 14.71
N LYS A 11 -37.35 12.20 14.09
CA LYS A 11 -36.14 13.03 14.01
C LYS A 11 -35.71 13.59 15.37
N LYS A 12 -36.67 13.93 16.25
CA LYS A 12 -36.36 14.40 17.61
C LYS A 12 -35.75 13.27 18.46
N ASN A 13 -36.33 12.06 18.42
CA ASN A 13 -35.80 10.91 19.16
C ASN A 13 -34.40 10.52 18.67
N GLN A 14 -34.15 10.55 17.35
CA GLN A 14 -32.80 10.25 16.83
C GLN A 14 -31.76 11.29 17.25
N ALA A 15 -32.12 12.57 17.27
CA ALA A 15 -31.21 13.62 17.73
C ALA A 15 -30.92 13.53 19.24
N GLU A 16 -31.87 13.04 20.02
CA GLU A 16 -31.69 12.82 21.46
C GLU A 16 -30.79 11.61 21.75
N ILE A 17 -30.93 10.53 20.97
CA ILE A 17 -30.05 9.35 21.04
C ILE A 17 -28.61 9.70 20.63
N ALA A 18 -28.43 10.52 19.58
CA ALA A 18 -27.09 10.96 19.18
C ALA A 18 -26.43 11.84 20.25
N ARG A 19 -27.21 12.67 20.96
CA ARG A 19 -26.71 13.52 22.05
C ARG A 19 -26.43 12.75 23.34
N SER A 20 -27.15 11.66 23.62
CA SER A 20 -26.84 10.79 24.75
C SER A 20 -25.60 9.95 24.46
N GLN A 21 -25.43 9.47 23.22
CA GLN A 21 -24.23 8.76 22.78
C GLN A 21 -22.97 9.63 22.83
N ALA A 22 -23.06 10.88 22.33
CA ALA A 22 -21.93 11.81 22.41
C ALA A 22 -21.53 12.10 23.87
N ARG A 23 -22.51 12.28 24.77
CA ARG A 23 -22.24 12.49 26.20
C ARG A 23 -21.71 11.26 26.91
N SER A 24 -22.08 10.05 26.51
CA SER A 24 -21.49 8.82 27.06
C SER A 24 -20.04 8.61 26.62
N VAL A 25 -19.70 9.00 25.38
CA VAL A 25 -18.32 8.95 24.87
C VAL A 25 -17.44 9.98 25.57
N GLU A 26 -17.95 11.19 25.81
CA GLU A 26 -17.20 12.24 26.51
C GLU A 26 -16.96 11.89 27.99
N ARG A 27 -17.98 11.33 28.68
CA ARG A 27 -17.80 10.82 30.05
C ARG A 27 -16.80 9.68 30.16
N SER A 28 -16.78 8.76 29.19
CA SER A 28 -15.81 7.65 29.23
C SER A 28 -14.38 8.10 28.91
N HIS A 29 -14.21 9.20 28.17
CA HIS A 29 -12.91 9.83 27.96
C HIS A 29 -12.40 10.54 29.23
N ASP A 30 -13.28 11.22 29.97
CA ASP A 30 -12.93 11.88 31.25
C ASP A 30 -12.71 10.88 32.39
N GLU A 31 -13.46 9.76 32.42
CA GLU A 31 -13.30 8.70 33.42
C GLU A 31 -11.99 7.91 33.22
N ALA A 32 -11.54 7.76 31.97
CA ALA A 32 -10.22 7.21 31.66
C ALA A 32 -9.05 8.12 32.09
N LEU A 33 -9.29 9.43 32.24
CA LEU A 33 -8.31 10.39 32.78
C LEU A 33 -8.32 10.49 34.32
N SER A 34 -9.38 10.02 34.98
CA SER A 34 -9.50 10.00 36.45
C SER A 34 -9.12 8.65 37.08
N GLY A 35 -8.89 7.63 36.24
CA GLY A 35 -8.36 6.33 36.62
C GLY A 35 -6.87 6.36 36.93
N HIS A 36 -6.54 6.69 38.18
CA HIS A 36 -5.37 6.16 38.88
C HIS A 36 -3.98 6.51 38.30
N VAL A 37 -3.65 7.81 38.25
CA VAL A 37 -2.24 8.23 38.34
C VAL A 37 -1.83 8.14 39.82
N LEU A 38 -1.25 6.99 40.21
CA LEU A 38 -0.39 6.94 41.38
C LEU A 38 0.67 8.03 41.21
N SER A 39 0.57 9.09 42.01
CA SER A 39 1.68 10.00 42.23
C SER A 39 2.87 9.16 42.71
N PRO A 40 4.02 9.20 42.02
CA PRO A 40 5.23 8.64 42.59
C PRO A 40 5.65 9.60 43.71
N GLU A 41 5.39 9.20 44.96
CA GLU A 41 6.18 9.65 46.11
C GLU A 41 7.65 9.54 45.69
N ARG A 42 8.34 10.67 45.58
CA ARG A 42 9.77 10.72 45.28
C ARG A 42 10.54 10.45 46.57
N PRO A 43 11.20 9.31 46.76
CA PRO A 43 12.43 9.33 47.51
C PRO A 43 13.50 9.88 46.57
N ALA A 44 14.04 11.04 46.93
CA ALA A 44 15.23 11.59 46.33
C ALA A 44 16.40 10.59 46.53
N ALA A 45 16.60 9.70 45.56
CA ALA A 45 17.79 8.88 45.45
C ALA A 45 18.15 8.79 43.97
N SER A 46 18.97 9.74 43.56
CA SER A 46 19.79 9.70 42.36
C SER A 46 20.63 8.42 42.34
N GLY A 47 20.11 7.38 41.70
CA GLY A 47 20.84 6.18 41.31
C GLY A 47 20.37 5.81 39.91
N GLY A 48 21.09 6.28 38.90
CA GLY A 48 20.75 6.04 37.51
C GLY A 48 20.82 4.56 37.17
N PHE A 49 19.68 3.87 37.18
CA PHE A 49 19.53 2.60 36.49
C PHE A 49 19.21 2.89 35.02
N MET A 50 20.26 3.04 34.23
CA MET A 50 20.17 3.03 32.78
C MET A 50 19.99 1.57 32.35
N ALA A 51 18.73 1.13 32.22
CA ALA A 51 18.42 -0.18 31.66
C ALA A 51 18.88 -0.22 30.19
N MET A 52 20.00 -0.89 29.91
CA MET A 52 20.49 -1.13 28.56
C MET A 52 19.58 -2.13 27.87
N GLN A 53 18.60 -1.64 27.10
CA GLN A 53 17.82 -2.50 26.20
C GLN A 53 18.68 -2.84 24.98
N THR A 54 19.27 -4.03 24.96
CA THR A 54 19.83 -4.60 23.72
C THR A 54 18.68 -5.00 22.80
N SER A 55 18.34 -4.14 21.85
CA SER A 55 17.42 -4.48 20.76
C SER A 55 18.18 -5.25 19.68
N VAL A 56 17.93 -6.55 19.56
CA VAL A 56 18.42 -7.34 18.43
C VAL A 56 17.49 -7.11 17.24
N SER A 57 17.92 -6.29 16.27
CA SER A 57 17.18 -6.09 15.03
C SER A 57 17.41 -7.29 14.10
N ILE A 58 16.49 -8.25 14.09
CA ILE A 58 16.57 -9.40 13.18
C ILE A 58 15.95 -8.99 11.84
N THR A 59 16.80 -8.56 10.91
CA THR A 59 16.43 -8.21 9.53
C THR A 59 16.84 -9.34 8.60
N SER A 60 16.46 -10.57 8.91
CA SER A 60 16.69 -11.72 8.04
C SER A 60 15.71 -12.83 8.40
N PRO A 61 15.14 -13.56 7.42
CA PRO A 61 14.32 -14.75 7.70
C PRO A 61 15.13 -15.88 8.35
N LEU A 62 16.47 -15.77 8.31
CA LEU A 62 17.40 -16.67 8.97
C LEU A 62 18.00 -15.97 10.20
N PRO A 63 17.89 -16.57 11.40
CA PRO A 63 18.62 -16.09 12.56
C PRO A 63 20.14 -16.26 12.35
N PRO A 64 20.97 -15.47 13.05
CA PRO A 64 22.42 -15.63 13.03
C PRO A 64 22.83 -17.09 13.27
N PRO A 65 23.90 -17.59 12.61
CA PRO A 65 24.31 -19.00 12.71
C PRO A 65 24.57 -19.43 14.16
N GLU A 66 25.13 -18.52 14.97
CA GLU A 66 25.36 -18.72 16.41
C GLU A 66 24.06 -19.00 17.18
N MET A 67 22.94 -18.36 16.80
CA MET A 67 21.62 -18.63 17.39
C MET A 67 21.02 -19.94 16.87
N VAL A 68 21.24 -20.29 15.59
CA VAL A 68 20.79 -21.56 15.01
C VAL A 68 21.46 -22.75 15.68
N GLU A 69 22.77 -22.67 15.95
CA GLU A 69 23.51 -23.66 16.73
C GLU A 69 23.00 -23.74 18.18
N GLY A 70 22.69 -22.59 18.78
CA GLY A 70 22.04 -22.51 20.10
C GLY A 70 20.70 -23.27 20.15
N TYR A 71 19.89 -23.19 19.09
CA TYR A 71 18.65 -23.97 18.99
C TYR A 71 18.92 -25.47 18.78
N GLY A 72 19.97 -25.82 18.04
CA GLY A 72 20.42 -27.21 17.85
C GLY A 72 20.87 -27.89 19.15
N ASN A 73 21.41 -27.12 20.09
CA ASN A 73 21.79 -27.60 21.42
C ASN A 73 20.57 -27.91 22.32
N ILE A 74 19.40 -27.32 22.03
CA ILE A 74 18.14 -27.58 22.75
C ILE A 74 17.41 -28.76 22.11
N ASP A 75 17.31 -28.75 20.77
CA ASP A 75 16.74 -29.83 19.98
C ASP A 75 17.52 -29.96 18.66
N PRO A 76 18.21 -31.09 18.42
CA PRO A 76 19.02 -31.29 17.22
C PRO A 76 18.22 -31.29 15.91
N SER A 77 16.89 -31.46 15.96
CA SER A 77 16.02 -31.41 14.78
C SER A 77 15.62 -29.98 14.37
N PHE A 78 15.76 -29.02 15.28
CA PHE A 78 15.27 -27.65 15.12
C PHE A 78 15.96 -26.88 13.98
N PRO A 79 17.29 -26.94 13.80
CA PRO A 79 17.97 -26.28 12.69
C PRO A 79 17.46 -26.75 11.33
N ALA A 80 17.21 -28.05 11.17
CA ALA A 80 16.72 -28.63 9.92
C ALA A 80 15.28 -28.18 9.63
N ARG A 81 14.39 -28.22 10.63
CA ARG A 81 13.01 -27.73 10.50
C ARG A 81 12.94 -26.23 10.20
N LEU A 82 13.82 -25.44 10.80
CA LEU A 82 13.93 -24.01 10.53
C LEU A 82 14.36 -23.75 9.07
N MET A 83 15.35 -24.48 8.57
CA MET A 83 15.77 -24.40 7.17
C MET A 83 14.63 -24.78 6.21
N GLU A 84 13.90 -25.85 6.51
CA GLU A 84 12.73 -26.26 5.72
C GLU A 84 11.64 -25.18 5.70
N MET A 85 11.35 -24.58 6.86
CA MET A 85 10.39 -23.47 6.95
C MET A 85 10.84 -22.25 6.15
N VAL A 86 12.11 -21.87 6.26
CA VAL A 86 12.69 -20.74 5.50
C VAL A 86 12.65 -21.00 4.00
N GLU A 87 13.00 -22.20 3.56
CA GLU A 87 12.94 -22.59 2.16
C GLU A 87 11.48 -22.58 1.64
N GLY A 88 10.53 -23.06 2.45
CA GLY A 88 9.10 -22.98 2.15
C GLY A 88 8.63 -21.54 1.95
N GLN A 89 9.02 -20.61 2.84
CA GLN A 89 8.71 -19.18 2.70
C GLN A 89 9.37 -18.56 1.47
N ALA A 90 10.62 -18.92 1.18
CA ALA A 90 11.33 -18.46 -0.01
C ALA A 90 10.62 -18.93 -1.30
N LYS A 91 10.23 -20.21 -1.38
CA LYS A 91 9.47 -20.78 -2.50
C LYS A 91 8.11 -20.10 -2.66
N HIS A 92 7.39 -19.86 -1.56
CA HIS A 92 6.11 -19.16 -1.59
C HIS A 92 6.25 -17.73 -2.13
N ARG A 93 7.21 -16.96 -1.61
CA ARG A 93 7.50 -15.60 -2.07
C ARG A 93 7.92 -15.56 -3.53
N GLN A 94 8.81 -16.45 -3.95
CA GLN A 94 9.20 -16.59 -5.37
C GLN A 94 7.99 -16.92 -6.25
N GLY A 95 7.06 -17.74 -5.77
CA GLY A 95 5.80 -18.02 -6.44
C GLY A 95 4.99 -16.74 -6.67
N LEU A 96 4.75 -15.96 -5.61
CA LEU A 96 4.03 -14.69 -5.70
C LEU A 96 4.72 -13.67 -6.62
N GLU A 97 6.05 -13.56 -6.55
CA GLU A 97 6.83 -12.70 -7.43
C GLU A 97 6.69 -13.11 -8.90
N ARG A 98 6.71 -14.42 -9.20
CA ARG A 98 6.49 -14.92 -10.57
C ARG A 98 5.09 -14.57 -11.06
N TRP A 99 4.06 -14.81 -10.26
CA TRP A 99 2.67 -14.48 -10.63
C TRP A 99 2.47 -12.98 -10.85
N ALA A 100 3.07 -12.14 -10.00
CA ALA A 100 3.03 -10.69 -10.16
C ALA A 100 3.69 -10.26 -11.47
N VAL A 101 4.91 -10.75 -11.76
CA VAL A 101 5.63 -10.42 -13.01
C VAL A 101 4.88 -10.92 -14.25
N ILE A 102 4.35 -12.14 -14.23
CA ILE A 102 3.59 -12.69 -15.34
C ILE A 102 2.30 -11.90 -15.55
N GLY A 103 1.58 -11.57 -14.47
CA GLY A 103 0.37 -10.75 -14.52
C GLY A 103 0.62 -9.37 -15.12
N GLU A 104 1.72 -8.72 -14.74
CA GLU A 104 2.17 -7.44 -15.30
C GLU A 104 2.39 -7.55 -16.82
N VAL A 105 3.11 -8.58 -17.27
CA VAL A 105 3.42 -8.79 -18.69
C VAL A 105 2.15 -9.06 -19.50
N ILE A 106 1.26 -9.92 -19.01
CA ILE A 106 0.02 -10.25 -19.70
C ILE A 106 -0.88 -9.01 -19.79
N ASN A 107 -1.10 -8.30 -18.68
CA ASN A 107 -1.92 -7.09 -18.68
C ASN A 107 -1.35 -6.01 -19.63
N HIS A 108 -0.02 -5.82 -19.62
CA HIS A 108 0.62 -4.88 -20.52
C HIS A 108 0.42 -5.24 -21.99
N ASN A 109 0.57 -6.52 -22.33
CA ASN A 109 0.42 -7.00 -23.70
C ASN A 109 -1.03 -6.90 -24.19
N VAL A 110 -2.01 -7.27 -23.35
CA VAL A 110 -3.44 -7.18 -23.67
C VAL A 110 -3.85 -5.72 -23.84
N ALA A 111 -3.45 -4.84 -22.92
CA ALA A 111 -3.77 -3.41 -23.00
C ALA A 111 -3.17 -2.77 -24.26
N THR A 112 -1.93 -3.13 -24.60
CA THR A 112 -1.26 -2.61 -25.81
C THR A 112 -1.97 -3.09 -27.08
N LEU A 113 -2.36 -4.36 -27.13
CA LEU A 113 -3.07 -4.92 -28.28
C LEU A 113 -4.47 -4.32 -28.44
N CYS A 114 -5.23 -4.18 -27.34
CA CYS A 114 -6.54 -3.53 -27.36
C CYS A 114 -6.43 -2.05 -27.76
N GLY A 115 -5.43 -1.32 -27.23
CA GLY A 115 -5.17 0.07 -27.61
C GLY A 115 -4.81 0.23 -29.08
N ALA A 116 -3.96 -0.66 -29.61
CA ALA A 116 -3.62 -0.70 -31.03
C ALA A 116 -4.84 -0.99 -31.91
N ALA A 117 -5.70 -1.92 -31.51
CA ALA A 117 -6.94 -2.20 -32.23
C ALA A 117 -7.85 -0.97 -32.29
N VAL A 118 -8.09 -0.30 -31.17
CA VAL A 118 -8.92 0.93 -31.13
C VAL A 118 -8.32 2.04 -32.00
N ALA A 119 -7.00 2.20 -31.98
CA ALA A 119 -6.30 3.17 -32.83
C ALA A 119 -6.53 2.89 -34.32
N LEU A 120 -6.38 1.63 -34.75
CA LEU A 120 -6.59 1.22 -36.13
C LEU A 120 -8.05 1.43 -36.57
N PHE A 121 -9.01 1.10 -35.71
CA PHE A 121 -10.44 1.36 -35.99
C PHE A 121 -10.73 2.85 -36.14
N GLY A 122 -10.15 3.71 -35.30
CA GLY A 122 -10.30 5.16 -35.40
C GLY A 122 -9.72 5.73 -36.70
N LEU A 123 -8.53 5.27 -37.09
CA LEU A 123 -7.90 5.63 -38.36
C LEU A 123 -8.72 5.16 -39.57
N TYR A 124 -9.24 3.92 -39.52
CA TYR A 124 -10.10 3.38 -40.57
C TYR A 124 -11.40 4.17 -40.72
N ALA A 125 -12.05 4.52 -39.61
CA ALA A 125 -13.25 5.35 -39.63
C ALA A 125 -12.97 6.75 -40.20
N SER A 126 -11.83 7.36 -39.82
CA SER A 126 -11.39 8.64 -40.37
C SER A 126 -11.14 8.58 -41.88
N TRP A 127 -10.52 7.50 -42.36
CA TRP A 127 -10.27 7.26 -43.78
C TRP A 127 -11.57 7.17 -44.58
N GLN A 128 -12.54 6.38 -44.09
CA GLN A 128 -13.86 6.24 -44.73
C GLN A 128 -14.63 7.57 -44.79
N MET A 129 -14.56 8.40 -43.74
CA MET A 129 -15.15 9.74 -43.77
C MET A 129 -14.47 10.68 -44.76
N GLY A 130 -13.15 10.53 -44.95
CA GLY A 130 -12.38 11.31 -45.93
C GLY A 130 -12.86 11.04 -47.36
N ILE A 131 -13.08 9.77 -47.70
CA ILE A 131 -13.61 9.37 -49.02
C ILE A 131 -15.03 9.89 -49.25
N ALA A 132 -15.85 9.95 -48.19
CA ALA A 132 -17.22 10.49 -48.25
C ALA A 132 -17.30 12.02 -48.42
N GLY A 133 -16.17 12.72 -48.63
CA GLY A 133 -16.12 14.16 -48.87
C GLY A 133 -16.31 15.03 -47.62
N LYS A 134 -16.41 14.42 -46.43
CA LYS A 134 -16.59 15.13 -45.15
C LYS A 134 -15.24 15.50 -44.54
N GLN A 135 -14.48 16.34 -45.25
CA GLN A 135 -13.08 16.66 -44.93
C GLN A 135 -12.89 17.22 -43.51
N THR A 136 -13.82 18.06 -43.03
CA THR A 136 -13.77 18.63 -41.68
C THR A 136 -13.99 17.59 -40.58
N ALA A 137 -14.89 16.62 -40.81
CA ALA A 137 -15.14 15.56 -39.84
C ALA A 137 -13.97 14.56 -39.81
N ALA A 138 -13.43 14.21 -40.97
CA ALA A 138 -12.26 13.36 -41.09
C ALA A 138 -11.02 13.98 -40.42
N SER A 139 -10.79 15.28 -40.58
CA SER A 139 -9.64 15.95 -39.97
C SER A 139 -9.73 16.02 -38.44
N ILE A 140 -10.93 16.26 -37.89
CA ILE A 140 -11.13 16.27 -36.43
C ILE A 140 -10.89 14.86 -35.86
N VAL A 141 -11.48 13.82 -36.44
CA VAL A 141 -11.35 12.45 -35.95
C VAL A 141 -9.92 11.93 -36.14
N GLY A 142 -9.33 12.12 -37.31
CA GLY A 142 -7.95 11.71 -37.60
C GLY A 142 -6.93 12.50 -36.77
N GLY A 143 -7.13 13.80 -36.61
CA GLY A 143 -6.24 14.66 -35.83
C GLY A 143 -6.27 14.33 -34.33
N THR A 144 -7.48 14.20 -33.76
CA THR A 144 -7.64 13.85 -32.33
C THR A 144 -7.09 12.47 -32.01
N THR A 145 -7.28 11.47 -32.87
CA THR A 145 -6.72 10.13 -32.66
C THR A 145 -5.19 10.13 -32.61
N VAL A 146 -4.53 10.83 -33.54
CA VAL A 146 -3.05 10.94 -33.56
C VAL A 146 -2.52 11.69 -32.33
N VAL A 147 -3.13 12.82 -31.96
CA VAL A 147 -2.73 13.61 -30.79
C VAL A 147 -2.92 12.79 -29.50
N MET A 148 -4.04 12.09 -29.37
CA MET A 148 -4.33 11.22 -28.22
C MET A 148 -3.30 10.09 -28.08
N LEU A 149 -2.99 9.39 -29.18
CA LEU A 149 -1.98 8.32 -29.20
C LEU A 149 -0.59 8.82 -28.84
N THR A 150 -0.18 9.94 -29.43
CA THR A 150 1.12 10.56 -29.15
C THR A 150 1.22 10.98 -27.69
N SER A 151 0.16 11.55 -27.13
CA SER A 151 0.09 11.95 -25.72
C SER A 151 0.26 10.74 -24.80
N ILE A 152 -0.54 9.68 -25.01
CA ILE A 152 -0.47 8.45 -24.20
C ILE A 152 0.93 7.83 -24.27
N PHE A 153 1.53 7.76 -25.46
CA PHE A 153 2.87 7.22 -25.63
C PHE A 153 3.94 8.05 -24.89
N PHE A 154 3.84 9.38 -24.96
CA PHE A 154 4.80 10.28 -24.32
C PHE A 154 4.70 10.23 -22.79
N TYR A 155 3.48 10.19 -22.24
CA TYR A 155 3.25 10.05 -20.80
C TYR A 155 3.59 8.64 -20.28
N GLY A 156 3.27 7.59 -21.04
CA GLY A 156 3.59 6.20 -20.68
C GLY A 156 5.10 5.96 -20.51
N ARG A 157 5.94 6.65 -21.31
CA ARG A 157 7.40 6.53 -21.20
C ARG A 157 7.96 7.10 -19.88
N ARG A 158 7.25 8.03 -19.23
CA ARG A 158 7.71 8.67 -17.97
C ARG A 158 7.44 7.81 -16.74
N GLN A 159 6.35 7.05 -16.71
CA GLN A 159 5.98 6.24 -15.55
C GLN A 159 6.99 5.11 -15.28
N LYS A 160 7.56 4.52 -16.33
CA LYS A 160 8.59 3.46 -16.20
C LYS A 160 9.88 3.88 -15.49
N ARG A 161 10.13 5.19 -15.34
CA ARG A 161 11.36 5.71 -14.70
C ARG A 161 11.20 6.01 -13.22
N VAL A 162 9.96 6.14 -12.73
CA VAL A 162 9.66 6.49 -11.34
C VAL A 162 9.75 5.27 -10.43
N GLU A 163 9.60 4.07 -11.00
CA GLU A 163 9.51 2.81 -10.24
C GLU A 163 10.85 2.05 -10.15
N GLN A 164 11.93 2.60 -10.68
CA GLN A 164 13.26 2.08 -10.37
C GLN A 164 13.62 2.49 -8.94
N PRO A 165 13.76 1.54 -7.99
CA PRO A 165 14.23 1.87 -6.66
C PRO A 165 15.62 2.48 -6.81
N GLN A 166 15.79 3.70 -6.31
CA GLN A 166 17.11 4.31 -6.22
C GLN A 166 18.05 3.31 -5.55
N PRO A 167 19.23 3.03 -6.13
CA PRO A 167 20.20 2.18 -5.46
C PRO A 167 20.47 2.78 -4.07
N PRO A 168 20.50 1.96 -3.02
CA PRO A 168 20.67 2.45 -1.65
C PRO A 168 21.89 3.36 -1.64
N GLN A 169 21.69 4.64 -1.31
CA GLN A 169 22.79 5.57 -1.09
C GLN A 169 23.67 4.92 -0.03
N ARG A 170 24.83 4.41 -0.44
CA ARG A 170 25.89 4.02 0.49
C ARG A 170 26.24 5.30 1.24
N SER A 171 25.72 5.41 2.46
CA SER A 171 26.13 6.40 3.45
C SER A 171 27.62 6.19 3.71
N SER A 172 28.44 6.85 2.90
CA SER A 172 29.87 6.98 3.09
C SER A 172 30.13 8.05 4.15
N LYS A 173 29.69 7.75 5.37
CA LYS A 173 30.20 8.39 6.58
C LYS A 173 30.60 7.30 7.56
N GLN A 174 31.68 6.63 7.21
CA GLN A 174 32.49 5.93 8.20
C GLN A 174 33.55 6.95 8.65
N PRO A 175 33.50 7.47 9.89
CA PRO A 175 34.61 8.25 10.41
C PRO A 175 35.78 7.28 10.56
N ARG A 176 36.87 7.56 9.85
CA ARG A 176 38.18 7.02 10.23
C ARG A 176 38.49 7.56 11.62
N GLN A 177 38.51 6.67 12.59
CA GLN A 177 39.20 6.81 13.87
C GLN A 177 40.05 5.55 13.99
#